data_AF-A0A8X6L9W2-F1
#
_entry.id   AF-A0A8X6L9W2-F1
#
_cell.length_a   1.000
_cell.length_b   1.000
_cell.length_c   1.000
_cell.angle_alpha   90.00
_cell.angle_beta   90.00
_cell.angle_gamma   90.00
#
_symmetry.space_group_name_H-M   'P 1'
#
loop_
_entity.id
_entity.type
_entity.pdbx_description
1 polymer ?
#
loop_
_entity_poly.entity_id
_entity_poly.type
_entity_poly.pdbx_seq_one_letter_code
_entity_poly.pdbx_strand_id
1 'polypeptide(L)' 'MREKVAARNNLEGYVYSVKQAADSAPEEKLSSSDKSKVKQSCDSVIQWLDNNTLAEKDEIEHKLKEVQSD' A
#
# COMPACT_ATOMS: atom_id res chain seq x y z
N MET A 1 -17.93 -11.83 -0.06
CA MET A 1 -17.53 -11.05 -1.25
C MET A 1 -17.35 -9.57 -0.93
N ARG A 2 -18.34 -8.90 -0.31
CA ARG A 2 -18.25 -7.47 0.05
C ARG A 2 -17.10 -7.15 1.01
N GLU A 3 -16.86 -8.02 2.00
CA GLU A 3 -15.80 -7.80 2.98
C GLU A 3 -14.40 -7.88 2.38
N LYS A 4 -14.18 -8.81 1.43
CA LYS A 4 -12.91 -8.93 0.69
C LYS A 4 -12.64 -7.67 -0.14
N VAL A 5 -13.66 -7.21 -0.86
CA VAL A 5 -13.58 -5.97 -1.65
C VAL A 5 -13.35 -4.76 -0.74
N ALA A 6 -13.97 -4.70 0.44
CA ALA A 6 -13.75 -3.63 1.40
C ALA A 6 -12.32 -3.63 1.95
N ALA A 7 -11.78 -4.79 2.33
CA ALA A 7 -10.39 -4.95 2.76
C ALA A 7 -9.42 -4.54 1.65
N ARG A 8 -9.69 -4.96 0.41
CA ARG A 8 -8.87 -4.58 -0.76
C ARG A 8 -8.85 -3.08 -0.98
N ASN A 9 -10.03 -2.44 -1.00
CA ASN A 9 -10.14 -0.99 -1.13
C ASN A 9 -9.45 -0.25 0.01
N ASN A 10 -9.46 -0.80 1.23
CA ASN A 10 -8.74 -0.22 2.36
C ASN A 10 -7.23 -0.26 2.13
N LEU A 11 -6.69 -1.42 1.73
CA LEU A 11 -5.27 -1.58 1.41
C LEU A 11 -4.85 -0.71 0.23
N GLU A 12 -5.58 -0.74 -0.89
CA GLU A 12 -5.33 0.13 -2.05
C GLU A 12 -5.36 1.60 -1.64
N GLY A 13 -6.38 2.02 -0.89
CA GLY A 13 -6.53 3.40 -0.44
C GLY A 13 -5.39 3.85 0.49
N TYR A 14 -4.97 2.98 1.42
CA TYR A 14 -3.83 3.26 2.30
C TYR A 14 -2.54 3.45 1.49
N VAL A 15 -2.24 2.50 0.61
CA VAL A 15 -1.04 2.52 -0.24
C VAL A 15 -1.01 3.76 -1.14
N TYR A 16 -2.14 4.11 -1.76
CA TYR A 16 -2.25 5.32 -2.57
C TYR A 16 -2.06 6.60 -1.74
N SER A 17 -2.65 6.65 -0.55
CA SER A 17 -2.50 7.78 0.37
C SER A 17 -1.05 7.98 0.80
N VAL A 18 -0.36 6.88 1.16
CA VAL A 18 1.06 6.90 1.53
C VAL A 18 1.94 7.35 0.35
N LYS A 19 1.68 6.82 -0.85
CA LYS A 19 2.39 7.23 -2.08
C LYS A 19 2.20 8.72 -2.36
N GLN A 20 0.98 9.23 -2.24
CA GLN A 20 0.69 10.65 -2.44
C GLN A 20 1.32 11.55 -1.37
N ALA A 21 1.30 11.10 -0.11
CA ALA A 21 1.94 11.81 1.00
C ALA A 21 3.45 11.89 0.81
N ALA A 22 4.10 10.80 0.38
CA ALA A 22 5.53 10.77 0.08
C ALA A 22 5.89 11.66 -1.11
N ASP A 23 5.05 11.68 -2.16
CA ASP A 23 5.25 12.53 -3.34
C ASP A 23 5.14 14.03 -2.97
N SER A 24 4.14 14.37 -2.16
CA SER A 24 3.88 15.73 -1.67
C SER A 24 4.85 16.19 -0.58
N ALA A 25 5.58 15.27 0.06
CA ALA A 25 6.53 15.61 1.10
C ALA A 25 7.70 16.40 0.50
N PRO A 26 8.11 17.53 1.10
CA PRO A 26 9.29 18.27 0.63
C PRO A 26 10.56 17.46 0.89
N GLU A 27 11.61 17.68 0.09
CA GLU A 27 12.87 16.92 0.17
C GLU A 27 13.58 17.05 1.53
N GLU A 28 13.29 18.13 2.27
CA GLU A 28 13.73 18.35 3.65
C GLU A 28 13.10 17.38 4.68
N LYS A 29 11.91 16.81 4.36
CA LYS A 29 11.18 15.87 5.21
C LYS A 29 11.37 14.42 4.76
N LEU A 30 11.40 14.19 3.45
CA LEU A 30 11.52 12.87 2.86
C LEU A 30 12.51 12.94 1.70
N SER A 31 13.63 12.24 1.84
CA SER A 31 14.67 12.26 0.81
C SER A 31 14.17 11.61 -0.48
N SER A 32 14.75 11.97 -1.63
CA SER A 32 14.42 11.34 -2.92
C SER A 32 14.62 9.81 -2.91
N SER A 33 15.53 9.30 -2.07
CA SER A 33 15.72 7.86 -1.85
C SER A 33 14.53 7.24 -1.11
N ASP A 34 14.07 7.89 -0.04
CA ASP A 34 12.92 7.42 0.75
C ASP A 34 11.61 7.51 -0.05
N LYS A 35 11.42 8.58 -0.83
CA LYS A 35 10.32 8.70 -1.80
C LYS A 35 10.28 7.50 -2.74
N SER A 36 11.43 7.14 -3.31
CA SER A 36 11.53 5.99 -4.21
C SER A 36 11.24 4.66 -3.51
N LYS A 37 11.74 4.48 -2.27
CA LYS A 37 11.44 3.28 -1.46
C LYS A 37 9.95 3.16 -1.16
N VAL A 38 9.32 4.24 -0.70
CA VAL A 38 7.88 4.25 -0.42
C VAL A 38 7.09 3.92 -1.69
N LYS A 39 7.44 4.55 -2.82
CA LYS A 39 6.79 4.29 -4.10
C LYS A 39 6.95 2.83 -4.54
N GLN A 40 8.14 2.25 -4.39
CA GLN A 40 8.42 0.84 -4.71
C GLN A 40 7.65 -0.12 -3.80
N SER A 41 7.58 0.16 -2.49
CA SER A 41 6.79 -0.63 -1.55
C SER A 41 5.31 -0.57 -1.92
N CYS A 42 4.79 0.63 -2.21
CA CYS A 42 3.43 0.83 -2.67
C CYS A 42 3.11 0.04 -3.95
N ASP A 43 3.96 0.17 -4.98
CA ASP A 43 3.80 -0.57 -6.24
C ASP A 43 3.85 -2.10 -6.02
N SER A 44 4.71 -2.59 -5.12
CA SER A 44 4.78 -4.02 -4.78
C SER A 44 3.48 -4.54 -4.16
N VAL A 45 2.83 -3.75 -3.31
CA VAL A 45 1.54 -4.10 -2.69
C VAL A 45 0.41 -4.09 -3.71
N ILE A 46 0.36 -3.09 -4.60
CA ILE A 46 -0.61 -3.04 -5.69
C ILE A 46 -0.44 -4.25 -6.61
N GLN A 47 0.80 -4.60 -6.95
CA GLN A 47 1.09 -5.77 -7.78
C GLN A 47 0.71 -7.07 -7.05
N TRP A 48 0.89 -7.14 -5.72
CA TRP A 48 0.40 -8.27 -4.94
C TRP A 48 -1.13 -8.35 -5.00
N LEU A 49 -1.85 -7.24 -4.83
CA LEU A 49 -3.30 -7.21 -4.92
C LEU A 49 -3.85 -7.61 -6.28
N ASP A 50 -3.20 -7.21 -7.36
CA ASP A 50 -3.58 -7.55 -8.74
C ASP A 50 -3.36 -9.05 -9.03
N ASN A 51 -2.23 -9.60 -8.59
CA ASN A 51 -1.95 -11.03 -8.69
C ASN A 51 -2.84 -11.88 -7.76
N ASN A 52 -3.23 -11.33 -6.60
CA ASN A 52 -4.02 -12.00 -5.58
C ASN A 52 -5.45 -11.44 -5.54
N THR A 53 -6.08 -11.24 -6.70
CA THR A 53 -7.47 -10.77 -6.82
C THR A 53 -8.50 -11.67 -6.14
N LEU A 54 -8.15 -12.94 -5.91
CA LEU A 54 -8.97 -13.92 -5.19
C LEU A 54 -8.59 -14.07 -3.70
N ALA A 55 -7.62 -13.29 -3.21
CA ALA A 55 -7.16 -13.32 -1.82
C ALA A 55 -8.31 -13.22 -0.83
N GLU A 56 -8.16 -13.93 0.27
CA GLU A 56 -9.10 -13.88 1.38
C GLU A 56 -8.95 -12.59 2.18
N LYS A 57 -9.98 -12.23 2.95
CA LYS A 57 -9.94 -11.04 3.82
C LYS A 57 -8.71 -11.05 4.74
N ASP A 58 -8.45 -12.19 5.37
CA ASP A 58 -7.31 -12.39 6.28
C ASP A 58 -5.96 -12.12 5.60
N GLU A 59 -5.77 -12.57 4.36
CA GLU A 59 -4.53 -12.34 3.61
C GLU A 59 -4.33 -10.85 3.30
N ILE A 60 -5.41 -10.17 2.91
CA ILE A 60 -5.38 -8.73 2.65
C ILE A 60 -5.11 -7.94 3.95
N GLU A 61 -5.73 -8.32 5.06
CA GLU A 61 -5.50 -7.69 6.36
C GLU A 61 -4.09 -7.96 6.89
N HIS A 62 -3.53 -9.15 6.66
CA HIS A 62 -2.15 -9.45 6.99
C HIS A 62 -1.20 -8.57 6.18
N LYS A 63 -1.42 -8.48 4.86
CA LYS A 63 -0.63 -7.61 4.00
C LYS A 63 -0.72 -6.14 4.43
N LEU A 64 -1.91 -5.67 4.80
CA LEU A 64 -2.09 -4.31 5.33
C LEU A 64 -1.26 -4.07 6.58
N LYS A 65 -1.27 -5.01 7.54
CA LYS A 65 -0.47 -4.89 8.75
C LYS A 65 1.02 -4.87 8.47
N GLU A 66 1.49 -5.69 7.54
CA GLU A 66 2.90 -5.68 7.10
C GLU A 66 3.26 -4.29 6.57
N VAL A 67 2.46 -3.73 5.65
CA VAL A 67 2.74 -2.43 5.02
C VAL A 67 2.63 -1.27 6.01
N GLN A 68 1.76 -1.36 7.02
CA GLN A 68 1.64 -0.37 8.08
C GLN A 68 2.77 -0.43 9.12
N SER A 69 3.46 -1.56 9.20
CA SER A 69 4.54 -1.78 10.18
C SER A 69 5.94 -1.54 9.60
N ASP A 70 6.04 -1.43 8.27
CA ASP A 70 7.25 -1.08 7.51
C ASP A 70 7.47 0.45 7.48
#